data_AF-W9RRG6-F1
#
_entry.id   AF-W9RRG6-F1
#
_cell.length_a   1.000
_cell.length_b   1.000
_cell.length_c   1.000
_cell.angle_alpha   90.00
_cell.angle_beta   90.00
_cell.angle_gamma   90.00
#
_symmetry.space_group_name_H-M   'P 1'
#
loop_
_entity.id
_entity.type
_entity.pdbx_description
1 polymer ?
#
loop_
_entity_poly.entity_id
_entity_poly.type
_entity_poly.pdbx_seq_one_letter_code
_entity_poly.pdbx_strand_id
1 'polypeptide(L)'
;MSSWKTLLLRIGDKCPEYSPSSDFKDHVETCYGVLRRELEPSSNDILPLLLQCAEQLPHKIPFYATVIGLLNLENEDFVRKVVEKTQTNFQDALYSGNCIKIRILMRFLTSMMCSKVIQPSSLVVVFETLLSAAATTVDEEKGNPAWQAQADFYITCILSCLPWGGAELTEQVPEEIERVIVGIEAYLSIRSRASESGLSFFEDDGESEKTNNDKVHFYAKYYLFSEGKLLLL
;
A
#
# COMPACT_ATOMS: atom_id res chain seq x y z
N MET A 1 -24.40 -19.73 4.90
CA MET A 1 -23.69 -18.44 5.01
C MET A 1 -24.61 -17.36 4.46
N SER A 2 -24.65 -16.16 5.05
CA SER A 2 -25.46 -15.08 4.51
C SER A 2 -25.01 -14.77 3.07
N SER A 3 -25.99 -14.60 2.16
CA SER A 3 -25.77 -14.45 0.71
C SER A 3 -24.70 -13.40 0.38
N TRP A 4 -24.69 -12.30 1.13
CA TRP A 4 -23.77 -11.18 0.93
C TRP A 4 -22.31 -11.47 1.26
N LYS A 5 -22.02 -12.34 2.26
CA LYS A 5 -20.63 -12.67 2.66
C LYS A 5 -19.92 -13.42 1.53
N THR A 6 -20.60 -14.38 0.93
CA THR A 6 -20.07 -15.15 -0.20
C THR A 6 -19.87 -14.27 -1.43
N LEU A 7 -20.83 -13.40 -1.75
CA LEU A 7 -20.73 -12.47 -2.86
C LEU A 7 -19.53 -11.54 -2.73
N LEU A 8 -19.33 -10.94 -1.55
CA LEU A 8 -18.18 -10.07 -1.28
C LEU A 8 -16.86 -10.83 -1.42
N LEU A 9 -16.73 -12.02 -0.86
CA LEU A 9 -15.51 -12.82 -0.95
C LEU A 9 -15.18 -13.22 -2.41
N ARG A 10 -16.22 -13.59 -3.16
CA ARG A 10 -16.11 -14.14 -4.52
C ARG A 10 -16.18 -13.11 -5.63
N ILE A 11 -16.27 -11.81 -5.32
CA ILE A 11 -16.31 -10.77 -6.36
C ILE A 11 -15.12 -10.94 -7.32
N GLY A 12 -15.39 -10.80 -8.62
CA GLY A 12 -14.43 -11.05 -9.68
C GLY A 12 -14.09 -12.53 -9.98
N ASP A 13 -14.61 -13.51 -9.22
CA ASP A 13 -14.43 -14.92 -9.52
C ASP A 13 -15.51 -15.43 -10.49
N LYS A 14 -15.16 -16.43 -11.29
CA LYS A 14 -16.14 -17.23 -12.04
C LYS A 14 -16.75 -18.27 -11.09
N CYS A 15 -17.86 -17.97 -10.46
CA CYS A 15 -18.55 -18.85 -9.51
C CYS A 15 -20.08 -18.77 -9.66
N PRO A 16 -20.88 -19.76 -9.19
CA PRO A 16 -22.33 -19.80 -9.41
C PRO A 16 -23.11 -18.59 -8.87
N GLU A 17 -22.56 -17.90 -7.87
CA GLU A 17 -23.14 -16.68 -7.32
C GLU A 17 -23.11 -15.51 -8.31
N TYR A 18 -22.20 -15.56 -9.29
CA TYR A 18 -22.17 -14.66 -10.44
C TYR A 18 -22.53 -15.44 -11.71
N SER A 19 -23.17 -14.81 -12.69
CA SER A 19 -23.51 -15.54 -13.91
C SER A 19 -22.23 -15.96 -14.64
N PRO A 20 -22.13 -17.17 -15.23
CA PRO A 20 -20.96 -17.56 -16.03
C PRO A 20 -20.69 -16.61 -17.22
N SER A 21 -21.71 -15.85 -17.63
CA SER A 21 -21.66 -14.88 -18.72
C SER A 21 -21.61 -13.42 -18.26
N SER A 22 -21.63 -13.13 -16.96
CA SER A 22 -21.58 -11.75 -16.46
C SER A 22 -20.16 -11.20 -16.53
N ASP A 23 -20.05 -9.90 -16.83
CA ASP A 23 -18.76 -9.22 -16.82
C ASP A 23 -18.42 -8.69 -15.40
N PHE A 24 -17.24 -8.07 -15.26
CA PHE A 24 -16.82 -7.55 -13.96
C PHE A 24 -17.69 -6.40 -13.44
N LYS A 25 -18.33 -5.65 -14.34
CA LYS A 25 -19.26 -4.58 -13.95
C LYS A 25 -20.51 -5.18 -13.33
N ASP A 26 -21.08 -6.20 -13.95
CA ASP A 26 -22.24 -6.93 -13.43
C ASP A 26 -21.94 -7.54 -12.05
N HIS A 27 -20.72 -8.05 -11.83
CA HIS A 27 -20.31 -8.59 -10.53
C HIS A 27 -20.31 -7.49 -9.45
N VAL A 28 -19.76 -6.31 -9.76
CA VAL A 28 -19.74 -5.16 -8.84
C VAL A 28 -21.16 -4.70 -8.54
N GLU A 29 -22.00 -4.52 -9.55
CA GLU A 29 -23.39 -4.08 -9.39
C GLU A 29 -24.22 -5.07 -8.55
N THR A 30 -24.04 -6.37 -8.79
CA THR A 30 -24.71 -7.43 -8.03
C THR A 30 -24.27 -7.42 -6.57
N CYS A 31 -22.95 -7.36 -6.31
CA CYS A 31 -22.41 -7.32 -4.96
C CYS A 31 -22.88 -6.08 -4.20
N TYR A 32 -22.77 -4.91 -4.83
CA TYR A 32 -23.24 -3.63 -4.30
C TYR A 32 -24.73 -3.68 -3.98
N GLY A 33 -25.58 -4.14 -4.91
CA GLY A 33 -27.02 -4.17 -4.72
C GLY A 33 -27.47 -5.02 -3.53
N VAL A 34 -26.76 -6.12 -3.25
CA VAL A 34 -27.01 -6.94 -2.07
C VAL A 34 -26.48 -6.28 -0.80
N LEU A 35 -25.23 -5.78 -0.81
CA LEU A 35 -24.63 -5.11 0.35
C LEU A 35 -25.42 -3.88 0.78
N ARG A 36 -25.93 -3.09 -0.17
CA ARG A 36 -26.76 -1.90 0.09
C ARG A 36 -28.00 -2.25 0.91
N ARG A 37 -28.66 -3.38 0.61
CA ARG A 37 -29.86 -3.84 1.33
C ARG A 37 -29.54 -4.37 2.73
N GLU A 38 -28.36 -4.94 2.89
CA GLU A 38 -27.86 -5.53 4.13
C GLU A 38 -27.12 -4.52 5.03
N LEU A 39 -26.92 -3.29 4.53
CA LEU A 39 -26.04 -2.32 5.17
C LEU A 39 -26.52 -1.93 6.57
N GLU A 40 -27.79 -1.60 6.74
CA GLU A 40 -28.37 -1.26 8.04
C GLU A 40 -28.35 -2.44 9.02
N PRO A 41 -28.91 -3.62 8.70
CA PRO A 41 -28.98 -4.73 9.66
C PRO A 41 -27.63 -5.39 9.95
N SER A 42 -26.68 -5.33 9.01
CA SER A 42 -25.42 -6.08 9.07
C SER A 42 -24.16 -5.18 9.05
N SER A 43 -24.29 -3.86 9.28
CA SER A 43 -23.15 -2.91 9.21
C SER A 43 -21.93 -3.34 10.03
N ASN A 44 -22.15 -3.81 11.26
CA ASN A 44 -21.11 -4.28 12.18
C ASN A 44 -20.38 -5.54 11.69
N ASP A 45 -20.98 -6.31 10.79
CA ASP A 45 -20.40 -7.50 10.16
C ASP A 45 -19.74 -7.16 8.81
N ILE A 46 -20.35 -6.26 8.04
CA ILE A 46 -19.89 -5.90 6.68
C ILE A 46 -18.55 -5.18 6.77
N LEU A 47 -18.42 -4.19 7.65
CA LEU A 47 -17.19 -3.40 7.81
C LEU A 47 -15.95 -4.28 8.07
N PRO A 48 -15.93 -5.14 9.12
CA PRO A 48 -14.74 -5.95 9.39
C PRO A 48 -14.46 -6.95 8.28
N LEU A 49 -15.48 -7.55 7.66
CA LEU A 49 -15.28 -8.49 6.55
C LEU A 49 -14.70 -7.78 5.32
N LEU A 50 -15.19 -6.59 4.99
CA LEU A 50 -14.70 -5.81 3.86
C LEU A 50 -13.21 -5.46 4.02
N LEU A 51 -12.81 -5.00 5.21
CA LEU A 51 -11.42 -4.71 5.51
C LEU A 51 -10.55 -5.97 5.48
N GLN A 52 -11.05 -7.08 6.04
CA GLN A 52 -10.36 -8.36 5.98
C GLN A 52 -10.18 -8.84 4.54
N CYS A 53 -11.19 -8.69 3.68
CA CYS A 53 -11.10 -9.03 2.27
C CYS A 53 -10.04 -8.18 1.55
N ALA A 54 -10.01 -6.86 1.77
CA ALA A 54 -8.98 -6.00 1.20
C ALA A 54 -7.56 -6.39 1.67
N GLU A 55 -7.41 -6.77 2.95
CA GLU A 55 -6.13 -7.18 3.52
C GLU A 55 -5.66 -8.56 3.02
N GLN A 56 -6.57 -9.53 2.95
CA GLN A 56 -6.23 -10.93 2.63
C GLN A 56 -6.26 -11.23 1.12
N LEU A 57 -6.96 -10.42 0.33
CA LEU A 57 -7.10 -10.60 -1.13
C LEU A 57 -6.66 -9.33 -1.87
N PRO A 58 -5.38 -8.92 -1.78
CA PRO A 58 -4.92 -7.64 -2.30
C PRO A 58 -5.00 -7.49 -3.83
N HIS A 59 -5.16 -8.60 -4.57
CA HIS A 59 -5.40 -8.59 -6.02
C HIS A 59 -6.84 -8.22 -6.39
N LYS A 60 -7.78 -8.27 -5.43
CA LYS A 60 -9.19 -7.88 -5.59
C LYS A 60 -9.51 -6.48 -5.06
N ILE A 61 -8.52 -5.76 -4.55
CA ILE A 61 -8.68 -4.41 -3.99
C ILE A 61 -9.51 -3.46 -4.88
N PRO A 62 -9.33 -3.40 -6.22
CA PRO A 62 -10.14 -2.51 -7.06
C PRO A 62 -11.65 -2.80 -6.98
N PHE A 63 -12.04 -4.07 -6.87
CA PHE A 63 -13.44 -4.45 -6.70
C PHE A 63 -13.99 -3.92 -5.39
N TYR A 64 -13.25 -4.13 -4.29
CA TYR A 64 -13.67 -3.64 -2.97
C TYR A 64 -13.75 -2.13 -2.93
N ALA A 65 -12.75 -1.42 -3.45
CA ALA A 65 -12.75 0.04 -3.50
C ALA A 65 -13.92 0.58 -4.33
N THR A 66 -14.22 -0.03 -5.48
CA THR A 66 -15.36 0.37 -6.31
C THR A 66 -16.69 0.18 -5.58
N VAL A 67 -16.87 -0.96 -4.90
CA VAL A 67 -18.07 -1.21 -4.06
C VAL A 67 -18.17 -0.19 -2.93
N ILE A 68 -17.07 0.16 -2.26
CA ILE A 68 -17.06 1.22 -1.23
C ILE A 68 -17.45 2.58 -1.84
N GLY A 69 -16.93 2.91 -3.02
CA GLY A 69 -17.28 4.15 -3.73
C GLY A 69 -18.77 4.22 -4.04
N LEU A 70 -19.39 3.11 -4.47
CA LEU A 70 -20.83 3.03 -4.68
C LEU A 70 -21.62 3.14 -3.35
N LEU A 71 -21.16 2.48 -2.29
CA LEU A 71 -21.77 2.60 -0.96
C LEU A 71 -21.65 4.01 -0.39
N ASN A 72 -20.60 4.76 -0.75
CA ASN A 72 -20.40 6.14 -0.32
C ASN A 72 -21.51 7.07 -0.83
N LEU A 73 -22.05 6.80 -2.02
CA LEU A 73 -23.17 7.54 -2.58
C LEU A 73 -24.49 7.32 -1.82
N GLU A 74 -24.59 6.24 -1.06
CA GLU A 74 -25.82 5.86 -0.33
C GLU A 74 -25.72 6.14 1.17
N ASN A 75 -24.54 5.89 1.76
CA ASN A 75 -24.32 6.01 3.21
C ASN A 75 -22.88 6.43 3.51
N GLU A 76 -22.66 7.74 3.48
CA GLU A 76 -21.36 8.36 3.78
C GLU A 76 -20.90 8.03 5.21
N ASP A 77 -21.80 7.96 6.20
CA ASP A 77 -21.44 7.67 7.59
C ASP A 77 -20.87 6.26 7.77
N PHE A 78 -21.37 5.27 7.03
CA PHE A 78 -20.79 3.93 7.01
C PHE A 78 -19.39 3.95 6.38
N VAL A 79 -19.24 4.61 5.24
CA VAL A 79 -17.95 4.67 4.54
C VAL A 79 -16.92 5.48 5.33
N ARG A 80 -17.33 6.52 6.05
CA ARG A 80 -16.48 7.24 7.00
C ARG A 80 -15.87 6.29 8.03
N LYS A 81 -16.67 5.38 8.61
CA LYS A 81 -16.15 4.34 9.54
C LYS A 81 -15.17 3.38 8.86
N VAL A 82 -15.38 3.04 7.58
CA VAL A 82 -14.43 2.22 6.79
C VAL A 82 -13.10 2.95 6.65
N VAL A 83 -13.12 4.24 6.32
CA VAL A 83 -11.90 5.07 6.19
C VAL A 83 -11.19 5.24 7.53
N GLU A 84 -11.92 5.59 8.60
CA GLU A 84 -11.37 5.73 9.96
C GLU A 84 -10.72 4.44 10.45
N LYS A 85 -11.37 3.29 10.21
CA LYS A 85 -10.80 2.00 10.60
C LYS A 85 -9.60 1.60 9.74
N THR A 86 -9.60 1.96 8.45
CA THR A 86 -8.44 1.77 7.56
C THR A 86 -7.25 2.60 8.04
N GLN A 87 -7.48 3.87 8.39
CA GLN A 87 -6.46 4.75 8.95
C GLN A 87 -5.90 4.20 10.27
N THR A 88 -6.77 3.75 11.18
CA THR A 88 -6.34 3.12 12.45
C THR A 88 -5.47 1.89 12.17
N ASN A 89 -5.90 1.00 11.28
CA ASN A 89 -5.14 -0.20 10.91
C ASN A 89 -3.80 0.14 10.23
N PHE A 90 -3.74 1.25 9.48
CA PHE A 90 -2.52 1.72 8.82
C PHE A 90 -1.53 2.26 9.85
N GLN A 91 -2.02 3.05 10.80
CA GLN A 91 -1.22 3.55 11.91
C GLN A 91 -0.67 2.40 12.79
N ASP A 92 -1.49 1.38 13.09
CA ASP A 92 -1.07 0.18 13.81
C ASP A 92 0.00 -0.61 13.04
N ALA A 93 -0.13 -0.68 11.71
CA ALA A 93 0.85 -1.33 10.85
C ALA A 93 2.20 -0.59 10.84
N LEU A 94 2.18 0.75 10.84
CA LEU A 94 3.38 1.58 10.99
C LEU A 94 4.06 1.35 12.34
N TYR A 95 3.29 1.38 13.44
CA TYR A 95 3.84 1.16 14.79
C TYR A 95 4.42 -0.25 14.99
N SER A 96 3.78 -1.27 14.42
CA SER A 96 4.25 -2.66 14.51
C SER A 96 5.34 -3.01 13.50
N GLY A 97 5.68 -2.12 12.56
CA GLY A 97 6.63 -2.39 11.49
C GLY A 97 6.15 -3.45 10.49
N ASN A 98 4.83 -3.69 10.38
CA ASN A 98 4.28 -4.70 9.47
C ASN A 98 4.33 -4.21 8.02
N CYS A 99 5.47 -4.43 7.39
CA CYS A 99 5.79 -3.99 6.04
C CYS A 99 4.77 -4.45 4.98
N ILE A 100 4.25 -5.68 5.11
CA ILE A 100 3.26 -6.23 4.19
C ILE A 100 1.94 -5.48 4.34
N LYS A 101 1.47 -5.30 5.57
CA LYS A 101 0.21 -4.60 5.86
C LYS A 101 0.27 -3.13 5.46
N ILE A 102 1.39 -2.44 5.67
CA ILE A 102 1.61 -1.07 5.20
C ILE A 102 1.42 -0.99 3.68
N ARG A 103 2.06 -1.85 2.91
CA ARG A 103 1.95 -1.87 1.44
C ARG A 103 0.52 -2.14 0.96
N ILE A 104 -0.17 -3.10 1.60
CA ILE A 104 -1.54 -3.45 1.25
C ILE A 104 -2.50 -2.29 1.55
N LEU A 105 -2.38 -1.67 2.72
CA LEU A 105 -3.23 -0.55 3.12
C LEU A 105 -2.97 0.70 2.29
N MET A 106 -1.72 1.00 1.92
CA MET A 106 -1.37 2.07 0.98
C MET A 106 -2.04 1.88 -0.40
N ARG A 107 -2.01 0.64 -0.92
CA ARG A 107 -2.73 0.30 -2.17
C ARG A 107 -4.24 0.45 -2.01
N PHE A 108 -4.78 0.06 -0.86
CA PHE A 108 -6.21 0.18 -0.59
C PHE A 108 -6.66 1.65 -0.48
N LEU A 109 -5.89 2.50 0.21
CA LEU A 109 -6.11 3.96 0.24
C LEU A 109 -6.06 4.57 -1.17
N THR A 110 -5.08 4.17 -1.97
CA THR A 110 -4.96 4.62 -3.37
C THR A 110 -6.18 4.22 -4.20
N SER A 111 -6.66 2.99 -4.03
CA SER A 111 -7.84 2.51 -4.76
C SER A 111 -9.12 3.21 -4.30
N MET A 112 -9.26 3.51 -3.01
CA MET A 112 -10.37 4.32 -2.47
C MET A 112 -10.33 5.77 -3.00
N MET A 113 -9.14 6.34 -3.23
CA MET A 113 -9.00 7.63 -3.91
C MET A 113 -9.52 7.56 -5.36
N CYS A 114 -9.11 6.54 -6.13
CA CYS A 114 -9.64 6.31 -7.48
C CYS A 114 -11.17 6.12 -7.51
N SER A 115 -11.74 5.50 -6.46
CA SER A 115 -13.19 5.34 -6.29
C SER A 115 -13.90 6.55 -5.66
N LYS A 116 -13.25 7.72 -5.61
CA LYS A 116 -13.80 9.00 -5.11
C LYS A 116 -14.26 8.96 -3.64
N VAL A 117 -13.65 8.09 -2.83
CA VAL A 117 -13.90 8.00 -1.38
C VAL A 117 -12.95 8.89 -0.59
N ILE A 118 -11.69 9.01 -1.06
CA ILE A 118 -10.65 9.82 -0.44
C ILE A 118 -10.20 10.91 -1.42
N GLN A 119 -9.92 12.11 -0.92
CA GLN A 119 -9.40 13.18 -1.75
C GLN A 119 -7.94 12.89 -2.18
N PRO A 120 -7.56 13.15 -3.45
CA PRO A 120 -6.19 12.97 -3.92
C PRO A 120 -5.15 13.66 -3.04
N SER A 121 -5.37 14.92 -2.66
CA SER A 121 -4.44 15.67 -1.80
C SER A 121 -4.22 15.01 -0.45
N SER A 122 -5.25 14.39 0.16
CA SER A 122 -5.09 13.65 1.42
C SER A 122 -4.13 12.46 1.27
N LEU A 123 -4.16 11.77 0.13
CA LEU A 123 -3.23 10.67 -0.16
C LEU A 123 -1.81 11.20 -0.40
N VAL A 124 -1.67 12.33 -1.09
CA VAL A 124 -0.36 12.96 -1.32
C VAL A 124 0.29 13.38 -0.01
N VAL A 125 -0.47 13.89 0.96
CA VAL A 125 0.07 14.20 2.31
C VAL A 125 0.66 12.95 2.99
N VAL A 126 0.07 11.77 2.80
CA VAL A 126 0.64 10.51 3.31
C VAL A 126 1.97 10.21 2.59
N PHE A 127 2.03 10.42 1.27
CA PHE A 127 3.27 10.24 0.51
C PHE A 127 4.36 11.21 0.95
N GLU A 128 4.05 12.50 1.10
CA GLU A 128 4.97 13.52 1.61
C GLU A 128 5.46 13.17 3.01
N THR A 129 4.59 12.65 3.88
CA THR A 129 4.97 12.22 5.24
C THR A 129 5.97 11.06 5.20
N LEU A 130 5.72 10.03 4.38
CA LEU A 130 6.63 8.90 4.22
C LEU A 130 7.95 9.30 3.56
N LEU A 131 7.90 10.20 2.58
CA LEU A 131 9.07 10.76 1.91
C LEU A 131 9.92 11.60 2.87
N SER A 132 9.28 12.45 3.68
CA SER A 132 9.95 13.20 4.75
C SER A 132 10.58 12.26 5.77
N ALA A 133 9.90 11.18 6.16
CA ALA A 133 10.46 10.17 7.06
C ALA A 133 11.72 9.53 6.44
N ALA A 134 11.66 9.15 5.15
CA ALA A 134 12.82 8.64 4.42
C ALA A 134 13.99 9.64 4.41
N ALA A 135 13.73 10.92 4.13
CA ALA A 135 14.75 11.97 4.14
C ALA A 135 15.38 12.16 5.53
N THR A 136 14.58 12.16 6.60
CA THR A 136 15.09 12.31 7.97
C THR A 136 15.87 11.10 8.49
N THR A 137 15.64 9.91 7.92
CA THR A 137 16.48 8.74 8.24
C THR A 137 17.87 8.81 7.60
N VAL A 138 18.07 9.66 6.59
CA VAL A 138 19.39 9.94 5.99
C VAL A 138 20.17 10.83 6.93
N ASP A 139 20.70 10.25 8.02
CA ASP A 139 21.61 10.95 8.93
C ASP A 139 22.97 10.25 8.94
N GLU A 140 23.95 10.93 8.33
CA GLU A 140 25.32 10.47 8.12
C GLU A 140 26.15 10.47 9.43
N GLU A 141 25.68 11.11 10.51
CA GLU A 141 26.50 11.29 11.72
C GLU A 141 26.60 10.07 12.64
N LYS A 142 25.74 9.06 12.48
CA LYS A 142 25.72 7.88 13.40
C LYS A 142 26.01 6.52 12.77
N GLY A 143 26.26 6.43 11.46
CA GLY A 143 26.68 5.18 10.84
C GLY A 143 25.73 4.00 11.08
N ASN A 144 24.40 4.22 11.04
CA ASN A 144 23.43 3.13 11.15
C ASN A 144 23.26 2.44 9.78
N PRO A 145 23.83 1.25 9.53
CA PRO A 145 23.73 0.61 8.21
C PRO A 145 22.29 0.25 7.78
N ALA A 146 21.31 0.30 8.70
CA ALA A 146 19.90 0.01 8.43
C ALA A 146 19.08 1.22 7.94
N TRP A 147 19.64 2.44 7.95
CA TRP A 147 18.87 3.64 7.58
C TRP A 147 18.34 3.57 6.15
N GLN A 148 19.17 3.07 5.22
CA GLN A 148 18.83 3.05 3.81
C GLN A 148 17.71 2.04 3.50
N ALA A 149 17.68 0.88 4.17
CA ALA A 149 16.62 -0.10 3.96
C ALA A 149 15.24 0.43 4.42
N GLN A 150 15.22 1.23 5.48
CA GLN A 150 14.00 1.87 5.97
C GLN A 150 13.52 2.97 5.01
N ALA A 151 14.43 3.84 4.56
CA ALA A 151 14.13 4.86 3.57
C ALA A 151 13.64 4.23 2.24
N ASP A 152 14.37 3.22 1.73
CA ASP A 152 14.00 2.45 0.55
C ASP A 152 12.61 1.83 0.67
N PHE A 153 12.25 1.34 1.86
CA PHE A 153 10.94 0.77 2.11
C PHE A 153 9.82 1.80 1.92
N TYR A 154 9.95 3.01 2.48
CA TYR A 154 8.96 4.07 2.34
C TYR A 154 8.83 4.54 0.89
N ILE A 155 9.97 4.77 0.22
CA ILE A 155 10.01 5.15 -1.20
C ILE A 155 9.34 4.08 -2.07
N THR A 156 9.65 2.80 -1.81
CA THR A 156 9.01 1.67 -2.51
C THR A 156 7.51 1.62 -2.25
N CYS A 157 7.04 1.93 -1.03
CA CYS A 157 5.61 1.96 -0.74
C CYS A 157 4.90 3.02 -1.59
N ILE A 158 5.46 4.23 -1.69
CA ILE A 158 4.91 5.32 -2.52
C ILE A 158 4.89 4.89 -4.00
N LEU A 159 6.04 4.46 -4.54
CA LEU A 159 6.16 4.04 -5.93
C LEU A 159 5.20 2.88 -6.29
N SER A 160 4.97 1.95 -5.36
CA SER A 160 4.07 0.81 -5.58
C SER A 160 2.59 1.19 -5.67
N CYS A 161 2.22 2.43 -5.29
CA CYS A 161 0.87 2.96 -5.42
C CYS A 161 0.61 3.55 -6.80
N LEU A 162 1.64 4.06 -7.48
CA LEU A 162 1.51 4.75 -8.76
C LEU A 162 0.84 3.90 -9.86
N PRO A 163 1.09 2.58 -9.98
CA PRO A 163 0.37 1.75 -10.95
C PRO A 163 -1.15 1.70 -10.75
N TRP A 164 -1.64 2.03 -9.55
CA TRP A 164 -3.06 1.94 -9.20
C TRP A 164 -3.80 3.27 -9.30
N GLY A 165 -3.11 4.39 -9.08
CA GLY A 165 -3.74 5.72 -9.02
C GLY A 165 -2.86 6.87 -9.50
N GLY A 166 -1.70 6.60 -10.12
CA GLY A 166 -0.78 7.63 -10.59
C GLY A 166 -1.39 8.53 -11.68
N ALA A 167 -2.18 7.95 -12.60
CA ALA A 167 -2.90 8.72 -13.61
C ALA A 167 -3.91 9.69 -12.97
N GLU A 168 -4.68 9.20 -12.00
CA GLU A 168 -5.67 9.98 -11.26
C GLU A 168 -5.02 11.12 -10.46
N LEU A 169 -3.88 10.85 -9.81
CA LEU A 169 -3.10 11.86 -9.09
C LEU A 169 -2.55 12.94 -10.04
N THR A 170 -2.03 12.53 -11.20
CA THR A 170 -1.48 13.45 -12.21
C THR A 170 -2.56 14.33 -12.80
N GLU A 171 -3.77 13.79 -13.00
CA GLU A 171 -4.91 14.56 -13.51
C GLU A 171 -5.47 15.54 -12.47
N GLN A 172 -5.66 15.10 -11.23
CA GLN A 172 -6.34 15.91 -10.21
C GLN A 172 -5.40 16.84 -9.42
N VAL A 173 -4.18 16.41 -9.11
CA VAL A 173 -3.22 17.14 -8.24
C VAL A 173 -1.78 17.12 -8.82
N PRO A 174 -1.58 17.57 -10.07
CA PRO A 174 -0.29 17.46 -10.77
C PRO A 174 0.87 18.10 -10.01
N GLU A 175 0.67 19.30 -9.45
CA GLU A 175 1.72 20.02 -8.71
C GLU A 175 2.11 19.31 -7.41
N GLU A 176 1.16 18.68 -6.72
CA GLU A 176 1.44 17.99 -5.46
C GLU A 176 2.19 16.67 -5.71
N ILE A 177 1.75 15.89 -6.70
CA ILE A 177 2.42 14.65 -7.04
C ILE A 177 3.80 14.89 -7.65
N GLU A 178 3.98 15.95 -8.45
CA GLU A 178 5.30 16.33 -9.00
C GLU A 178 6.31 16.61 -7.89
N ARG A 179 5.93 17.32 -6.82
CA ARG A 179 6.81 17.54 -5.66
C ARG A 179 7.26 16.24 -5.01
N VAL A 180 6.36 15.27 -4.87
CA VAL A 180 6.68 13.94 -4.33
C VAL A 180 7.67 13.22 -5.25
N ILE A 181 7.45 13.24 -6.56
CA ILE A 181 8.35 12.59 -7.53
C ILE A 181 9.74 13.23 -7.50
N VAL A 182 9.84 14.56 -7.51
CA VAL A 182 11.11 15.28 -7.40
C VAL A 182 11.86 14.92 -6.12
N GLY A 183 11.15 14.80 -4.99
CA GLY A 183 11.78 14.38 -3.74
C GLY A 183 12.23 12.92 -3.74
N ILE A 184 11.50 12.03 -4.41
CA ILE A 184 11.93 10.64 -4.63
C ILE A 184 13.20 10.60 -5.50
N GLU A 185 13.27 11.39 -6.58
CA GLU A 185 14.45 11.48 -7.43
C GLU A 185 15.67 11.98 -6.66
N ALA A 186 15.49 13.01 -5.82
CA ALA A 186 16.54 13.51 -4.94
C ALA A 186 17.07 12.42 -4.00
N TYR A 187 16.18 11.64 -3.37
CA TYR A 187 16.58 10.48 -2.55
C TYR A 187 17.34 9.42 -3.37
N LEU A 188 16.83 9.05 -4.54
CA LEU A 188 17.47 8.02 -5.38
C LEU A 188 18.86 8.44 -5.85
N SER A 189 19.13 9.76 -5.99
CA SER A 189 20.44 10.28 -6.39
C SER A 189 21.54 10.09 -5.33
N ILE A 190 21.18 10.05 -4.05
CA ILE A 190 22.12 9.90 -2.91
C ILE A 190 22.19 8.47 -2.37
N ARG A 191 21.35 7.57 -2.88
CA ARG A 191 21.23 6.18 -2.43
C ARG A 191 22.50 5.36 -2.76
N SER A 192 23.07 4.65 -1.78
CA SER A 192 24.21 3.76 -1.99
C SER A 192 23.82 2.48 -2.75
N ARG A 193 24.68 2.01 -3.66
CA ARG A 193 24.46 0.81 -4.49
C ARG A 193 25.23 -0.44 -4.03
N ALA A 194 25.82 -0.40 -2.84
CA ALA A 194 26.73 -1.46 -2.36
C ALA A 194 26.10 -2.86 -2.22
N SER A 195 24.77 -2.98 -2.23
CA SER A 195 24.04 -4.25 -2.05
C SER A 195 23.80 -5.07 -3.34
N GLU A 196 24.21 -4.57 -4.51
CA GLU A 196 23.82 -5.17 -5.78
C GLU A 196 24.53 -6.51 -6.08
N SER A 197 25.75 -6.74 -5.58
CA SER A 197 26.52 -7.95 -5.88
C SER A 197 26.00 -9.23 -5.20
N GLY A 198 25.41 -9.13 -4.01
CA GLY A 198 24.92 -10.28 -3.25
C GLY A 198 23.52 -10.76 -3.64
N LEU A 199 22.77 -9.94 -4.39
CA LEU A 199 21.41 -10.23 -4.85
C LEU A 199 21.30 -10.37 -6.38
N SER A 200 22.41 -10.15 -7.10
CA SER A 200 22.42 -10.37 -8.54
C SER A 200 22.42 -11.87 -8.84
N PHE A 201 21.46 -12.31 -9.64
CA PHE A 201 21.40 -13.68 -10.13
C PHE A 201 22.35 -13.91 -11.32
N PHE A 202 22.82 -12.83 -11.93
CA PHE A 202 23.73 -12.83 -13.07
C PHE A 202 25.00 -12.06 -12.70
N GLU A 203 26.16 -12.53 -13.14
CA GLU A 203 27.38 -11.74 -13.04
C GLU A 203 27.25 -10.52 -13.97
N ASP A 204 27.73 -9.38 -13.50
CA ASP A 204 27.75 -8.16 -14.31
C ASP A 204 28.81 -8.36 -15.40
N ASP A 205 28.40 -8.56 -16.65
CA ASP A 205 29.29 -8.68 -17.83
C ASP A 205 29.91 -7.32 -18.22
N GLY A 206 30.23 -6.47 -17.23
CA GLY A 206 30.83 -5.16 -17.38
C GLY A 206 32.35 -5.21 -17.18
N GLU A 207 33.10 -4.99 -18.25
CA GLU A 207 34.56 -4.82 -18.22
C GLU A 207 34.99 -3.62 -17.33
N SER A 208 35.73 -3.92 -16.25
CA SER A 208 36.75 -3.10 -15.54
C SER A 208 36.39 -1.68 -15.08
N GLU A 209 36.55 -1.34 -13.79
CA GLU A 209 37.86 -0.95 -13.24
C GLU A 209 38.11 -1.47 -11.81
N LYS A 210 39.33 -1.98 -11.63
CA LYS A 210 39.88 -2.43 -10.35
C LYS A 210 40.01 -1.27 -9.36
N THR A 211 39.43 -1.43 -8.17
CA THR A 211 40.13 -1.01 -6.95
C THR A 211 39.98 -2.08 -5.88
N ASN A 212 41.04 -2.85 -5.74
CA ASN A 212 41.18 -3.93 -4.79
C ASN A 212 41.82 -3.35 -3.53
N ASN A 213 41.02 -3.11 -2.50
CA ASN A 213 41.39 -3.20 -1.08
C ASN A 213 40.21 -2.67 -0.26
N ASP A 214 39.42 -3.58 0.30
CA ASP A 214 39.37 -3.68 1.76
C ASP A 214 38.73 -5.00 2.16
N LYS A 215 39.32 -5.60 3.19
CA LYS A 215 38.91 -6.89 3.75
C LYS A 215 37.46 -6.80 4.19
N VAL A 216 36.53 -7.32 3.38
CA VAL A 216 35.15 -7.52 3.78
C VAL A 216 35.14 -8.65 4.81
N HIS A 217 35.27 -8.29 6.08
CA HIS A 217 34.92 -9.15 7.19
C HIS A 217 33.43 -9.45 7.06
N PHE A 218 33.13 -10.59 6.44
CA PHE A 218 31.80 -11.13 6.25
C PHE A 218 31.24 -11.56 7.62
N TYR A 219 30.87 -10.59 8.46
CA TYR A 219 29.92 -10.86 9.53
C TYR A 219 28.54 -10.75 8.93
N ALA A 220 28.12 -11.83 8.29
CA ALA A 220 26.71 -12.15 8.07
C ALA A 220 26.04 -12.30 9.44
N LYS A 221 25.76 -11.18 10.10
CA LYS A 221 24.86 -11.15 11.25
C LYS A 221 23.46 -11.04 10.67
N TYR A 222 22.90 -12.21 10.37
CA TYR A 222 21.47 -12.41 10.20
C TYR A 222 20.71 -11.62 11.28
N TYR A 223 20.16 -10.48 10.90
CA TYR A 223 19.03 -9.84 11.57
C TYR A 223 18.00 -9.47 10.52
N LEU A 224 17.61 -10.47 9.73
CA LEU A 224 16.25 -10.54 9.23
C LEU A 224 15.36 -10.70 10.47
N PHE A 225 14.60 -9.66 10.81
CA PHE A 225 13.39 -9.77 11.64
C PHE A 225 13.56 -10.50 12.99
N SER A 226 14.19 -9.86 13.97
CA SER A 226 13.98 -10.23 15.38
C SER A 226 14.39 -9.10 16.31
N GLU A 227 13.42 -8.27 16.71
CA GLU A 227 13.07 -7.99 18.11
C GLU A 227 12.22 -6.72 18.14
N GLY A 228 10.91 -6.89 18.33
CA GLY A 228 10.01 -5.81 18.68
C GLY A 228 10.39 -5.19 20.01
N LYS A 229 11.19 -4.12 19.96
CA LYS A 229 11.36 -3.21 21.09
C LYS A 229 11.28 -1.76 20.62
N LEU A 230 10.21 -1.12 21.09
CA LEU A 230 10.17 0.31 21.37
C LEU A 230 11.48 0.72 22.06
N LEU A 231 12.07 1.81 21.59
CA LEU A 231 12.80 2.71 22.48
C LEU A 231 12.19 4.10 22.32
N LEU A 232 11.27 4.39 23.25
CA LEU A 232 11.02 5.71 23.78
C LEU A 232 12.37 6.39 24.09
N LEU A 233 12.63 7.51 23.43
CA LEU A 233 13.07 8.77 24.04
C LEU A 233 12.58 9.91 23.14
#